data_AF-A0A1Z4LJC7-F1
#
_entry.id   AF-A0A1Z4LJC7-F1
#
_cell.length_a   1.000
_cell.length_b   1.000
_cell.length_c   1.000
_cell.angle_alpha   90.00
_cell.angle_beta   90.00
_cell.angle_gamma   90.00
#
_symmetry.space_group_name_H-M   'P 1'
#
loop_
_entity.id
_entity.type
_entity.pdbx_description
1 polymer ?
#
loop_
_entity_poly.entity_id
_entity_poly.type
_entity_poly.pdbx_seq_one_letter_code
_entity_poly.pdbx_strand_id
1 'polypeptide(L)'
;MFQAVMANLAIIFYLIMACCFFIQWLGFFIDDKEMTPTQRYLSMFVLILATILWPLIVPLAYLELLKFHKKHKQVIDLLINVPDAKLCDD
;
A
#
# COMPACT_ATOMS: atom_id res chain seq x y z
N MET A 1 29.89 -1.83 -23.88
CA MET A 1 29.62 -3.11 -23.17
C MET A 1 29.13 -2.88 -21.74
N PHE A 2 29.87 -2.16 -20.90
CA PHE A 2 29.51 -1.89 -19.49
C PHE A 2 28.12 -1.24 -19.29
N GLN A 3 27.79 -0.25 -20.13
CA GLN A 3 26.50 0.46 -20.05
C GLN A 3 25.30 -0.45 -20.35
N ALA A 4 25.43 -1.41 -21.28
CA ALA A 4 24.37 -2.36 -21.59
C ALA A 4 24.14 -3.36 -20.46
N VAL A 5 25.22 -3.79 -19.79
CA VAL A 5 25.14 -4.68 -18.61
C VAL A 5 24.41 -3.98 -17.46
N MET A 6 24.72 -2.72 -17.19
CA MET A 6 24.04 -1.94 -16.15
C MET A 6 22.55 -1.73 -16.45
N ALA A 7 22.21 -1.43 -17.71
CA ALA A 7 20.81 -1.29 -18.13
C ALA A 7 20.02 -2.61 -17.95
N ASN A 8 20.60 -3.74 -18.34
CA ASN A 8 19.96 -5.05 -18.16
C ASN A 8 19.74 -5.40 -16.69
N LEU A 9 20.72 -5.12 -15.82
CA LEU A 9 20.55 -5.32 -14.37
C LEU A 9 19.43 -4.44 -13.80
N ALA A 10 19.33 -3.18 -14.22
CA ALA A 10 18.27 -2.28 -13.81
C ALA A 10 16.88 -2.77 -14.27
N ILE A 11 16.77 -3.28 -15.51
CA ILE A 11 15.53 -3.85 -16.04
C ILE A 11 15.13 -5.11 -15.26
N ILE A 12 16.06 -6.01 -14.98
CA ILE A 12 15.79 -7.22 -14.19
C ILE A 12 15.33 -6.85 -12.79
N PHE A 13 16.03 -5.92 -12.13
CA PHE A 13 15.63 -5.42 -10.81
C PHE A 13 14.23 -4.81 -10.84
N TYR A 14 13.95 -3.98 -11.84
CA TYR A 14 12.63 -3.38 -12.02
C TYR A 14 11.53 -4.43 -12.17
N LEU A 15 11.76 -5.47 -12.98
CA LEU A 15 10.80 -6.55 -13.19
C LEU A 15 10.59 -7.39 -11.91
N ILE A 16 11.66 -7.71 -11.18
CA ILE A 16 11.57 -8.46 -9.92
C ILE A 16 10.74 -7.67 -8.90
N MET A 17 11.04 -6.38 -8.72
CA MET A 17 10.29 -5.52 -7.79
C MET A 17 8.83 -5.39 -8.21
N ALA A 18 8.56 -5.19 -9.50
CA ALA A 18 7.19 -5.14 -10.02
C ALA A 18 6.42 -6.44 -9.73
N CYS A 19 7.04 -7.61 -9.94
CA CYS A 19 6.43 -8.89 -9.59
C CYS A 19 6.16 -9.01 -8.08
N CYS A 20 7.10 -8.62 -7.22
CA CYS A 20 6.91 -8.65 -5.77
C CYS A 20 5.71 -7.78 -5.33
N PHE A 21 5.63 -6.54 -5.82
CA PHE A 21 4.51 -5.65 -5.51
C PHE A 21 3.19 -6.18 -6.07
N PHE A 22 3.19 -6.67 -7.32
CA PHE A 22 2.01 -7.25 -7.92
C PHE A 22 1.46 -8.42 -7.11
N ILE A 23 2.30 -9.33 -6.62
CA ILE A 23 1.86 -10.46 -5.79
C ILE A 23 1.22 -9.98 -4.49
N GLN A 24 1.84 -9.01 -3.79
CA GLN A 24 1.26 -8.47 -2.56
C GLN A 24 -0.09 -7.79 -2.81
N TRP A 25 -0.17 -6.93 -3.82
CA TRP A 25 -1.40 -6.22 -4.15
C TRP A 25 -2.49 -7.15 -4.70
N LEU A 26 -2.12 -8.20 -5.42
CA LEU A 26 -3.04 -9.25 -5.86
C LEU A 26 -3.60 -10.01 -4.65
N GLY A 27 -2.78 -10.29 -3.64
CA GLY A 27 -3.22 -10.85 -2.37
C GLY A 27 -4.31 -9.99 -1.72
N PHE A 28 -4.05 -8.69 -1.56
CA PHE A 28 -5.05 -7.76 -1.02
C PHE A 28 -6.33 -7.69 -1.86
N PHE A 29 -6.21 -7.73 -3.19
CA PHE A 29 -7.36 -7.75 -4.09
C PHE A 29 -8.21 -9.02 -3.98
N ILE A 30 -7.59 -10.16 -3.69
CA ILE A 30 -8.30 -11.45 -3.52
C ILE A 30 -8.94 -11.55 -2.13
N ASP A 31 -8.25 -11.05 -1.10
CA ASP A 31 -8.74 -11.09 0.29
C ASP A 31 -9.94 -10.16 0.52
N ASP A 32 -10.08 -9.11 -0.28
CA ASP A 32 -11.26 -8.24 -0.24
C ASP A 32 -12.49 -8.94 -0.87
N LYS A 33 -13.22 -9.67 -0.01
CA LYS A 33 -14.44 -10.41 -0.38
C LYS A 33 -15.70 -9.54 -0.42
N GLU A 34 -15.65 -8.30 0.07
CA GLU A 34 -16.84 -7.43 0.16
C GLU A 34 -16.98 -6.49 -1.05
N MET A 35 -16.07 -6.58 -2.04
CA MET A 35 -16.13 -5.75 -3.23
C MET A 35 -17.35 -6.06 -4.13
N THR A 36 -18.10 -5.01 -4.45
CA THR A 36 -19.09 -5.05 -5.53
C THR A 36 -18.42 -5.33 -6.88
N PRO A 37 -19.13 -5.92 -7.86
CA PRO A 37 -18.53 -6.25 -9.17
C PRO A 37 -17.91 -5.03 -9.86
N THR A 38 -18.52 -3.85 -9.76
CA THR A 38 -17.99 -2.60 -10.34
C THR A 38 -16.68 -2.18 -9.68
N GLN A 39 -16.60 -2.24 -8.34
CA GLN A 39 -15.36 -1.93 -7.61
C GLN A 39 -14.26 -2.92 -7.96
N ARG A 40 -14.60 -4.19 -8.17
CA ARG A 40 -13.65 -5.22 -8.53
C ARG A 40 -12.98 -4.95 -9.89
N TYR A 41 -13.73 -4.48 -10.89
CA TYR A 41 -13.15 -4.06 -12.17
C TYR A 41 -12.21 -2.86 -12.03
N LEU A 42 -12.61 -1.85 -11.25
CA LEU A 42 -11.76 -0.68 -11.02
C LEU A 42 -10.47 -1.05 -10.27
N SER A 43 -10.57 -1.86 -9.23
CA SER A 43 -9.42 -2.34 -8.45
C SER A 43 -8.47 -3.18 -9.29
N MET A 44 -8.97 -3.97 -10.25
CA MET A 44 -8.11 -4.67 -11.21
C MET A 44 -7.35 -3.70 -12.12
N PHE A 45 -7.99 -2.63 -12.59
CA PHE A 45 -7.31 -1.60 -13.39
C PHE A 45 -6.25 -0.86 -12.56
N VAL A 46 -6.58 -0.52 -11.32
CA VAL A 46 -5.64 0.10 -10.37
C VAL A 46 -4.47 -0.84 -10.09
N LEU A 47 -4.69 -2.15 -9.94
CA LEU A 47 -3.63 -3.14 -9.72
C LEU A 47 -2.60 -3.15 -10.87
N ILE A 48 -3.09 -3.13 -12.12
CA ILE A 48 -2.23 -3.10 -13.32
C ILE A 48 -1.46 -1.78 -13.39
N LEU A 49 -2.15 -0.64 -13.23
CA LEU A 49 -1.53 0.68 -13.26
C LEU A 49 -0.51 0.85 -12.14
N ALA A 50 -0.84 0.41 -10.92
CA ALA A 50 0.05 0.46 -9.77
C ALA A 50 1.33 -0.34 -10.02
N THR A 51 1.22 -1.49 -10.69
CA THR A 51 2.37 -2.35 -11.01
C THR A 51 3.27 -1.75 -12.06
N ILE A 52 2.70 -1.10 -13.08
CA ILE A 52 3.49 -0.39 -14.10
C ILE A 52 4.12 0.88 -13.53
N LEU A 53 3.43 1.58 -12.64
CA LEU A 53 3.87 2.85 -12.06
C LEU A 53 4.43 2.67 -10.64
N TRP A 54 4.88 1.46 -10.27
CA TRP A 54 5.29 1.15 -8.91
C TRP A 54 6.34 2.10 -8.33
N PRO A 55 7.35 2.61 -9.09
CA PRO A 55 8.34 3.53 -8.53
C PRO A 55 7.74 4.88 -8.11
N LEU A 56 6.59 5.25 -8.66
CA LEU A 56 5.87 6.48 -8.32
C LEU A 56 4.76 6.21 -7.29
N ILE A 57 4.00 5.14 -7.47
CA ILE A 57 2.86 4.76 -6.61
C ILE A 57 3.34 4.44 -5.20
N VAL A 58 4.43 3.69 -5.05
CA VAL A 58 4.94 3.26 -3.73
C VAL A 58 5.34 4.46 -2.86
N PRO A 59 6.15 5.43 -3.33
CA PRO A 59 6.43 6.65 -2.55
C PRO A 59 5.19 7.47 -2.22
N LEU A 60 4.27 7.61 -3.18
CA LEU A 60 3.01 8.35 -2.96
C LEU A 60 2.15 7.68 -1.88
N ALA A 61 2.01 6.36 -1.92
CA ALA A 61 1.30 5.60 -0.91
C ALA A 61 1.92 5.77 0.48
N TYR A 62 3.26 5.78 0.56
CA TYR A 62 3.96 6.00 1.82
C TYR A 62 3.76 7.43 2.35
N LEU A 63 3.77 8.43 1.48
CA LEU A 63 3.50 9.83 1.86
C LEU A 63 2.06 10.00 2.38
N GLU A 64 1.09 9.37 1.73
CA GLU A 64 -0.31 9.40 2.17
C GLU A 64 -0.47 8.70 3.52
N LEU A 65 0.17 7.55 3.71
CA LEU A 65 0.19 6.82 4.98
C LEU A 65 0.85 7.64 6.09
N LEU A 66 1.91 8.37 5.79
CA LEU A 66 2.58 9.25 6.76
C LEU A 66 1.69 10.44 7.16
N LYS A 67 0.99 11.06 6.19
CA LYS A 67 0.02 12.12 6.47
C LYS A 67 -1.13 11.61 7.32
N PHE A 68 -1.65 10.42 7.02
CA PHE A 68 -2.70 9.78 7.81
C PHE A 68 -2.25 9.54 9.24
N HIS A 69 -1.08 8.94 9.45
CA HIS A 69 -0.52 8.74 10.79
C HIS A 69 -0.36 10.07 11.53
N LYS A 70 0.15 11.12 10.89
CA LYS A 70 0.31 12.42 11.54
C LYS A 70 -1.03 13.05 11.96
N LYS A 71 -2.06 12.90 11.12
CA LYS A 71 -3.41 13.43 11.40
C LYS A 71 -4.12 12.67 12.52
N HIS A 72 -3.95 11.35 12.56
CA HIS A 72 -4.64 10.48 13.52
C HIS A 72 -3.83 10.17 14.80
N LYS A 73 -2.56 10.59 14.86
CA LYS A 73 -1.69 10.41 16.05
C LYS A 73 -2.33 10.94 17.32
N GLN A 74 -3.01 12.09 17.27
CA GLN A 74 -3.67 12.67 18.44
C GLN A 74 -4.84 11.80 18.93
N VAL A 75 -5.63 11.23 18.03
CA VAL A 75 -6.76 10.37 18.41
C VAL A 75 -6.26 9.03 18.97
N ILE A 76 -5.21 8.46 18.37
CA ILE A 76 -4.59 7.21 18.83
C ILE A 76 -3.91 7.41 20.18
N ASP A 77 -3.14 8.50 20.35
CA ASP A 77 -2.52 8.84 21.64
C ASP A 77 -3.58 9.13 22.72
N LEU A 78 -4.73 9.71 22.35
CA LEU A 78 -5.86 9.87 23.27
C LEU A 78 -6.48 8.53 23.64
N LEU A 79 -6.75 7.63 22.69
CA LEU A 79 -7.31 6.30 22.98
C LEU A 79 -6.35 5.42 23.81
N ILE A 80 -5.04 5.53 23.61
CA ILE A 80 -4.02 4.82 24.40
C ILE A 80 -3.89 5.43 25.80
N ASN A 81 -4.01 6.75 25.94
CA ASN A 81 -3.89 7.44 27.23
C ASN A 81 -5.21 7.59 27.98
N VAL A 82 -6.36 7.24 27.39
CA VAL A 82 -7.62 7.12 28.13
C VAL A 82 -7.44 5.96 29.10
N PRO A 83 -7.29 6.24 30.41
CA PRO A 83 -7.22 5.18 31.39
C PRO A 83 -8.55 4.44 31.39
N ASP A 84 -8.52 3.13 31.63
CA ASP A 84 -9.67 2.24 31.90
C ASP A 84 -10.65 2.74 33.00
N ALA A 85 -10.48 3.96 33.51
CA ALA A 85 -11.22 4.58 34.60
C ALA A 85 -12.71 4.82 34.29
N LYS A 86 -13.21 4.58 33.06
CA LYS A 86 -14.64 4.73 32.75
C LYS A 86 -15.40 3.41 32.56
N LEU A 87 -14.81 2.27 32.93
CA LEU A 87 -15.46 0.95 32.94
C LEU A 87 -16.07 0.58 34.31
N CYS A 88 -16.10 1.48 35.29
CA CYS A 88 -16.65 1.20 36.65
C CYS A 88 -17.68 2.19 37.20
N ASP A 89 -18.23 3.12 36.41
CA ASP A 89 -19.36 3.93 36.90
C ASP A 89 -20.67 3.41 36.31
N ASP A 90 -21.24 2.43 37.03
CA ASP A 90 -22.64 1.98 36.99
C ASP A 90 -23.61 3.08 37.47
#